data_AF-A0A2K3E628-F1
#
_entry.id   AF-A0A2K3E628-F1
#
_cell.length_a   1.000
_cell.length_b   1.000
_cell.length_c   1.000
_cell.angle_alpha   90.00
_cell.angle_beta   90.00
_cell.angle_gamma   90.00
#
_symmetry.space_group_name_H-M   'P 1'
#
loop_
_entity.id
_entity.type
_entity.pdbx_description
1 polymer ?
#
loop_
_entity_poly.entity_id
_entity_poly.type
_entity_poly.pdbx_seq_one_letter_code
_entity_poly.pdbx_strand_id
1 'polypeptide(L)'
;MANLSPIVFTCATVAAALTLLVARKWQPSGPGAARDFRGLLVLALAYSSGVGYMVAAAASDVLARKSTPLMGKNLGGSIHPLSWLLLLPYHVGLRVKLGVQRLVSKEPLYNRVLPGWYIGGWPWSAGELPADSPSVLDCTCELPRTAHRHRYCCLPIWDTQVPTTPQLERGVAFAVAERALGKSVYVHCAHGHGRSALLLIACLLEAGQVSSWEEGLALLQSVRPKVKLNARQQVALEAWVQRRRGGLLQMQSLGQTLGTGHSHGAAAATDDAAVAVTTAVERPATAVHRSGLSAGSSGGNSGSMVHLVAEALGPGGGAAANSHSPMAHTQGHGASAAAAAGMGSGTSSVGVMADVTLTNADESTGKKLS
;
A
#
# COMPACT_ATOMS: atom_id res chain seq x y z
N MET A 1 -1.99 -12.05 13.54
CA MET A 1 -1.28 -10.75 13.59
C MET A 1 -1.97 -9.90 14.64
N ALA A 2 -1.26 -9.57 15.69
CA ALA A 2 -1.83 -8.79 16.78
C ALA A 2 -2.03 -7.34 16.32
N ASN A 3 -3.24 -6.82 16.53
CA ASN A 3 -3.54 -5.40 16.44
C ASN A 3 -2.43 -4.65 17.21
N LEU A 4 -1.78 -3.67 16.58
CA LEU A 4 -0.75 -2.88 17.26
C LEU A 4 -1.32 -2.15 18.48
N SER A 5 -2.62 -1.82 18.51
CA SER A 5 -3.25 -1.14 19.65
C SER A 5 -3.21 -1.92 20.98
N PRO A 6 -3.66 -3.19 21.10
CA PRO A 6 -3.54 -3.95 22.33
C PRO A 6 -2.09 -4.27 22.71
N ILE A 7 -1.18 -4.53 21.76
CA ILE A 7 0.24 -4.72 22.12
C ILE A 7 0.82 -3.44 22.69
N VAL A 8 0.62 -2.30 22.02
CA VAL A 8 1.15 -1.00 22.47
C VAL A 8 0.56 -0.65 23.83
N PHE A 9 -0.73 -0.91 24.05
CA PHE A 9 -1.38 -0.70 25.34
C PHE A 9 -0.83 -1.62 26.45
N THR A 10 -0.65 -2.92 26.18
CA THR A 10 -0.07 -3.87 27.15
C THR A 10 1.37 -3.51 27.48
N CYS A 11 2.20 -3.19 26.48
CA CYS A 11 3.57 -2.73 26.70
C CYS A 11 3.61 -1.44 27.50
N ALA A 12 2.72 -0.47 27.22
CA ALA A 12 2.60 0.76 27.99
C ALA A 12 2.23 0.47 29.45
N THR A 13 1.28 -0.43 29.67
CA THR A 13 0.84 -0.82 31.03
C THR A 13 1.95 -1.51 31.82
N VAL A 14 2.70 -2.42 31.18
CA VAL A 14 3.88 -3.06 31.80
C VAL A 14 4.96 -2.03 32.11
N ALA A 15 5.25 -1.09 31.19
CA ALA A 15 6.20 -0.02 31.41
C ALA A 15 5.77 0.90 32.57
N ALA A 16 4.48 1.25 32.67
CA ALA A 16 3.92 2.00 33.79
C ALA A 16 4.09 1.25 35.12
N ALA A 17 3.76 -0.03 35.16
CA ALA A 17 3.90 -0.86 36.35
C ALA A 17 5.37 -0.96 36.80
N LEU A 18 6.30 -1.18 35.85
CA LEU A 18 7.74 -1.17 36.11
C LEU A 18 8.21 0.20 36.63
N THR A 19 7.72 1.29 36.05
CA THR A 19 8.02 2.65 36.51
C THR A 19 7.62 2.82 37.98
N LEU A 20 6.40 2.42 38.35
CA LEU A 20 5.90 2.49 39.72
C LEU A 20 6.66 1.57 40.67
N LEU A 21 7.05 0.37 40.25
CA LEU A 21 7.83 -0.57 41.05
C LEU A 21 9.24 -0.04 41.33
N VAL A 22 9.91 0.50 40.31
CA VAL A 22 11.25 1.09 40.44
C VAL A 22 11.18 2.35 41.30
N ALA A 23 10.17 3.19 41.13
CA ALA A 23 9.95 4.38 41.95
C ALA A 23 9.60 4.03 43.41
N ARG A 24 8.78 3.01 43.67
CA ARG A 24 8.41 2.58 45.04
C ARG A 24 9.56 1.95 45.81
N LYS A 25 10.43 1.19 45.13
CA LYS A 25 11.63 0.61 45.75
C LYS A 25 12.78 1.63 45.88
N TRP A 26 12.54 2.90 45.57
CA TRP A 26 13.51 3.96 45.72
C TRP A 26 13.71 4.27 47.21
N GLN A 27 14.87 3.86 47.73
CA GLN A 27 15.44 4.41 48.96
C GLN A 27 16.68 5.22 48.55
N PRO A 28 16.80 6.49 48.95
CA PRO A 28 17.87 7.40 48.50
C PRO A 28 19.30 7.05 48.93
N SER A 29 19.57 5.80 49.33
CA SER A 29 20.80 5.34 49.96
C SER A 29 21.72 4.66 48.94
N GLY A 30 22.51 5.44 48.20
CA GLY A 30 23.50 4.90 47.25
C GLY A 30 24.38 6.00 46.62
N PRO A 31 25.54 5.65 46.03
CA PRO A 31 26.45 6.61 45.41
C PRO A 31 25.77 7.40 44.27
N GLY A 32 26.15 8.67 44.08
CA GLY A 32 25.48 9.63 43.18
C GLY A 32 25.22 9.10 41.77
N ALA A 33 26.22 8.46 41.14
CA ALA A 33 26.08 7.90 39.80
C ALA A 33 25.00 6.81 39.66
N ALA A 34 24.79 5.99 40.70
CA ALA A 34 23.75 4.95 40.70
C ALA A 34 22.34 5.55 40.91
N ARG A 35 22.26 6.67 41.63
CA ARG A 35 21.03 7.46 41.82
C ARG A 35 20.62 8.13 40.51
N ASP A 36 21.58 8.70 39.78
CA ASP A 36 21.34 9.38 38.50
C ASP A 36 20.92 8.39 37.40
N PHE A 37 21.59 7.24 37.30
CA PHE A 37 21.24 6.18 36.35
C PHE A 37 19.80 5.66 36.56
N ARG A 38 19.41 5.40 37.82
CA ARG A 38 18.05 4.92 38.14
C ARG A 38 16.99 5.99 37.89
N GLY A 39 17.28 7.26 38.14
CA GLY A 39 16.39 8.38 37.81
C GLY A 39 16.14 8.49 36.30
N LEU A 40 17.21 8.41 35.49
CA LEU A 40 17.12 8.39 34.03
C LEU A 40 16.29 7.20 33.52
N LEU A 41 16.46 6.02 34.11
CA LEU A 41 15.68 4.83 33.77
C LEU A 41 14.17 5.03 34.05
N VAL A 42 13.81 5.59 35.21
CA VAL A 42 12.40 5.89 35.55
C VAL A 42 11.81 6.88 34.56
N LEU A 43 12.53 7.95 34.21
CA LEU A 43 12.10 8.92 33.21
C LEU A 43 11.90 8.28 31.82
N ALA A 44 12.82 7.42 31.39
CA ALA A 44 12.73 6.72 30.11
C ALA A 44 11.52 5.76 30.05
N LEU A 45 11.23 5.04 31.13
CA LEU A 45 10.08 4.15 31.23
C LEU A 45 8.76 4.93 31.27
N ALA A 46 8.69 6.02 32.06
CA ALA A 46 7.54 6.90 32.11
C ALA A 46 7.26 7.53 30.73
N TYR A 47 8.30 8.01 30.05
CA TYR A 47 8.22 8.54 28.70
C TYR A 47 7.68 7.50 27.71
N SER A 48 8.26 6.30 27.73
CA SER A 48 7.82 5.19 26.85
C SER A 48 6.36 4.79 27.11
N SER A 49 5.95 4.74 28.38
CA SER A 49 4.58 4.46 28.78
C SER A 49 3.61 5.55 28.30
N GLY A 50 3.96 6.82 28.53
CA GLY A 50 3.13 7.97 28.11
C GLY A 50 2.93 7.99 26.59
N VAL A 51 4.01 7.80 25.83
CA VAL A 51 3.94 7.68 24.36
C VAL A 51 3.09 6.48 23.95
N GLY A 52 3.24 5.34 24.61
CA GLY A 52 2.44 4.15 24.34
C GLY A 52 0.93 4.39 24.49
N TYR A 53 0.50 4.99 25.61
CA TYR A 53 -0.91 5.34 25.80
C TYR A 53 -1.39 6.37 24.77
N MET A 54 -0.58 7.40 24.49
CA MET A 54 -0.91 8.41 23.49
C MET A 54 -1.11 7.79 22.10
N VAL A 55 -0.21 6.90 21.67
CA VAL A 55 -0.31 6.21 20.38
C VAL A 55 -1.51 5.26 20.36
N ALA A 56 -1.77 4.52 21.44
CA ALA A 56 -2.92 3.64 21.53
C ALA A 56 -4.25 4.42 21.41
N ALA A 57 -4.35 5.55 22.12
CA ALA A 57 -5.50 6.45 22.02
C ALA A 57 -5.62 7.05 20.63
N ALA A 58 -4.51 7.55 20.07
CA ALA A 58 -4.49 8.13 18.73
C ALA A 58 -4.90 7.13 17.65
N ALA A 59 -4.48 5.86 17.75
CA ALA A 59 -4.81 4.79 16.80
C ALA A 59 -6.21 4.18 16.99
N SER A 60 -6.97 4.62 18.01
CA SER A 60 -8.34 4.19 18.26
C SER A 60 -9.28 4.60 17.14
N ASP A 61 -10.40 3.90 17.00
CA ASP A 61 -11.37 4.13 15.91
C ASP A 61 -11.95 5.53 15.91
N VAL A 62 -12.09 6.12 17.10
CA VAL A 62 -12.64 7.46 17.28
C VAL A 62 -11.64 8.53 16.83
N LEU A 63 -10.37 8.34 17.14
CA LEU A 63 -9.36 9.39 16.97
C LEU A 63 -8.50 9.22 15.73
N ALA A 64 -8.32 8.00 15.20
CA ALA A 64 -7.37 7.70 14.13
C ALA A 64 -7.45 8.66 12.94
N ARG A 65 -8.67 8.99 12.49
CA ARG A 65 -8.88 9.90 11.35
C ARG A 65 -8.35 11.31 11.61
N LYS A 66 -8.52 11.82 12.84
CA LYS A 66 -8.10 13.18 13.23
C LYS A 66 -6.68 13.22 13.75
N SER A 67 -6.18 12.11 14.29
CA SER A 67 -4.88 12.00 14.95
C SER A 67 -3.75 11.59 14.02
N THR A 68 -4.03 11.19 12.76
CA THR A 68 -2.98 10.82 11.80
C THR A 68 -1.87 11.87 11.66
N PRO A 69 -2.15 13.21 11.67
CA PRO A 69 -1.11 14.24 11.68
C PRO A 69 -0.14 14.17 12.87
N LEU A 70 -0.50 13.52 13.99
CA LEU A 70 0.39 13.29 15.14
C LEU A 70 1.69 12.59 14.73
N MET A 71 1.62 11.68 13.76
CA MET A 71 2.79 10.96 13.25
C MET A 71 3.75 11.87 12.46
N GLY A 72 3.32 13.08 12.09
CA GLY A 72 4.17 14.08 11.44
C GLY A 72 4.67 13.68 10.06
N LYS A 73 4.06 12.68 9.41
CA LYS A 73 4.46 12.22 8.08
C LYS A 73 3.83 13.11 7.01
N ASN A 74 4.68 13.72 6.18
CA ASN A 74 4.22 14.49 5.03
C ASN A 74 3.97 13.61 3.80
N LEU A 75 3.42 14.20 2.73
CA LEU A 75 3.13 13.48 1.49
C LEU A 75 4.38 13.02 0.73
N GLY A 76 5.55 13.62 1.00
CA GLY A 76 6.85 13.16 0.49
C GLY A 76 7.40 11.95 1.23
N GLY A 77 6.78 11.57 2.36
CA GLY A 77 7.12 10.41 3.17
C GLY A 77 8.15 10.66 4.27
N SER A 78 8.61 11.90 4.48
CA SER A 78 9.45 12.23 5.63
C SER A 78 8.60 12.52 6.86
N ILE A 79 9.10 12.11 8.03
CA ILE A 79 8.48 12.38 9.33
C ILE A 79 9.18 13.59 9.97
N HIS A 80 8.39 14.53 10.49
CA HIS A 80 8.91 15.74 11.13
C HIS A 80 9.83 15.40 12.32
N PRO A 81 10.99 16.07 12.48
CA PRO A 81 11.94 15.75 13.56
C PRO A 81 11.35 15.84 14.98
N LEU A 82 10.44 16.78 15.22
CA LEU A 82 9.75 16.88 16.51
C LEU A 82 8.81 15.69 16.77
N SER A 83 8.12 15.18 15.74
CA SER A 83 7.33 13.95 15.86
C SER A 83 8.23 12.76 16.13
N TRP A 84 9.40 12.69 15.48
CA TRP A 84 10.42 11.67 15.78
C TRP A 84 10.88 11.72 17.23
N LEU A 85 11.19 12.91 17.75
CA LEU A 85 11.65 13.07 19.12
C LEU A 85 10.56 12.67 20.12
N LEU A 86 9.32 13.13 19.91
CA LEU A 86 8.16 12.86 20.76
C LEU A 86 7.69 11.40 20.72
N LEU A 87 7.89 10.71 19.60
CA LEU A 87 7.43 9.34 19.37
C LEU A 87 8.60 8.35 19.30
N LEU A 88 9.79 8.77 19.72
CA LEU A 88 11.02 8.00 19.63
C LEU A 88 10.86 6.55 20.17
N PRO A 89 10.34 6.31 21.39
CA PRO A 89 10.23 4.95 21.92
C PRO A 89 9.27 4.10 21.09
N TYR A 90 8.20 4.70 20.54
CA TYR A 90 7.28 4.02 19.65
C TYR A 90 7.95 3.62 18.32
N HIS A 91 8.66 4.56 17.67
CA HIS A 91 9.33 4.24 16.41
C HIS A 91 10.46 3.22 16.59
N VAL A 92 11.24 3.30 17.68
CA VAL A 92 12.26 2.30 18.00
C VAL A 92 11.61 0.92 18.19
N GLY A 93 10.57 0.83 19.02
CA GLY A 93 9.84 -0.42 19.24
C GLY A 93 9.24 -0.99 17.95
N LEU A 94 8.68 -0.14 17.10
CA LEU A 94 8.15 -0.52 15.79
C LEU A 94 9.24 -1.08 14.87
N ARG A 95 10.41 -0.42 14.79
CA ARG A 95 11.53 -0.89 13.96
C ARG A 95 12.12 -2.20 14.46
N VAL A 96 12.25 -2.36 15.78
CA VAL A 96 12.67 -3.62 16.40
C VAL A 96 11.66 -4.72 16.08
N LYS A 97 10.36 -4.46 16.25
CA LYS A 97 9.30 -5.43 15.90
C LYS A 97 9.40 -5.85 14.44
N LEU A 98 9.53 -4.91 13.51
CA LEU A 98 9.67 -5.21 12.09
C LEU A 98 10.93 -6.02 11.81
N GLY A 99 12.07 -5.64 12.41
CA GLY A 99 13.35 -6.35 12.32
C GLY A 99 13.23 -7.80 12.78
N VAL A 100 12.76 -8.01 14.01
CA VAL A 100 12.52 -9.34 14.59
C VAL A 100 11.57 -10.15 13.71
N GLN A 101 10.48 -9.55 13.26
CA GLN A 101 9.53 -10.25 12.38
C GLN A 101 10.17 -10.66 11.05
N ARG A 102 11.03 -9.84 10.46
CA ARG A 102 11.74 -10.21 9.22
C ARG A 102 12.79 -11.29 9.44
N LEU A 103 13.43 -11.34 10.62
CA LEU A 103 14.37 -12.40 10.97
C LEU A 103 13.66 -13.75 11.21
N VAL A 104 12.45 -13.72 11.78
CA VAL A 104 11.70 -14.93 12.14
C VAL A 104 10.79 -15.41 11.01
N SER A 105 10.26 -14.50 10.17
CA SER A 105 9.32 -14.82 9.10
C SER A 105 10.03 -15.21 7.81
N LYS A 106 9.66 -16.36 7.24
CA LYS A 106 10.09 -16.81 5.91
C LYS A 106 9.35 -16.12 4.74
N GLU A 107 8.44 -15.21 5.06
CA GLU A 107 7.64 -14.51 4.05
C GLU A 107 8.48 -13.45 3.33
N PRO A 108 8.49 -13.42 1.99
CA PRO A 108 9.23 -12.41 1.25
C PRO A 108 8.69 -11.00 1.54
N LEU A 109 9.54 -9.99 1.35
CA LEU A 109 9.14 -8.60 1.56
C LEU A 109 7.93 -8.22 0.71
N TYR A 110 7.94 -8.64 -0.56
CA TYR A 110 6.87 -8.41 -1.51
C TYR A 110 6.54 -9.67 -2.31
N ASN A 111 5.35 -9.69 -2.89
CA ASN A 111 4.91 -10.68 -3.86
C ASN A 111 4.37 -9.96 -5.10
N ARG A 112 4.67 -10.49 -6.29
CA ARG A 112 3.98 -10.10 -7.52
C ARG A 112 2.61 -10.74 -7.52
N VAL A 113 1.56 -9.92 -7.60
CA VAL A 113 0.17 -10.40 -7.66
C VAL A 113 -0.21 -10.66 -9.12
N LEU A 114 0.07 -9.70 -9.99
CA LEU A 114 -0.15 -9.74 -11.44
C LEU A 114 1.01 -9.03 -12.15
N PRO A 115 1.14 -9.13 -13.48
CA PRO A 115 2.09 -8.30 -14.23
C PRO A 115 1.96 -6.80 -13.92
N GLY A 116 3.01 -6.25 -13.32
CA GLY A 116 3.11 -4.85 -12.90
C GLY A 116 2.36 -4.47 -11.62
N TRP A 117 1.89 -5.45 -10.84
CA TRP A 117 1.22 -5.23 -9.55
C TRP A 117 1.91 -6.00 -8.43
N TYR A 118 2.36 -5.27 -7.41
CA TYR A 118 3.10 -5.83 -6.28
C TYR A 118 2.47 -5.42 -4.95
N ILE A 119 2.46 -6.34 -3.99
CA ILE A 119 2.06 -6.10 -2.59
C ILE A 119 3.22 -6.45 -1.66
N GLY A 120 3.43 -5.69 -0.59
CA GLY A 120 4.45 -6.04 0.39
C GLY A 120 4.53 -5.19 1.65
N GLY A 121 5.57 -5.46 2.43
CA GLY A 121 5.92 -4.73 3.64
C GLY A 121 6.76 -3.49 3.37
N TRP A 122 7.01 -2.71 4.41
CA TRP A 122 7.78 -1.48 4.28
C TRP A 122 9.24 -1.82 3.97
N PRO A 123 9.84 -1.36 2.87
CA PRO A 123 11.25 -1.62 2.54
C PRO A 123 12.18 -0.88 3.52
N TRP A 124 13.36 -1.43 3.83
CA TRP A 124 14.43 -0.72 4.57
C TRP A 124 15.35 0.07 3.64
N SER A 125 15.49 -0.38 2.39
CA SER A 125 16.32 0.28 1.39
C SER A 125 15.66 0.24 0.01
N ALA A 126 16.14 1.07 -0.91
CA ALA A 126 15.68 1.07 -2.29
C ALA A 126 15.97 -0.25 -3.02
N GLY A 127 17.05 -0.95 -2.63
CA GLY A 127 17.43 -2.24 -3.23
C GLY A 127 16.51 -3.41 -2.86
N GLU A 128 15.61 -3.23 -1.90
CA GLU A 128 14.61 -4.26 -1.56
C GLU A 128 13.33 -4.16 -2.40
N LEU A 129 13.21 -3.13 -3.26
CA LEU A 129 12.07 -2.99 -4.16
C LEU A 129 12.20 -3.95 -5.36
N PRO A 130 11.07 -4.27 -6.03
CA PRO A 130 11.11 -5.00 -7.30
C PRO A 130 12.07 -4.38 -8.32
N ALA A 131 12.77 -5.24 -9.07
CA ALA A 131 13.82 -4.84 -10.01
C ALA A 131 13.32 -3.92 -11.15
N ASP A 132 12.02 -3.96 -11.46
CA ASP A 132 11.37 -3.12 -12.46
C ASP A 132 11.07 -1.69 -11.96
N SER A 133 11.62 -1.29 -10.80
CA SER A 133 11.61 0.09 -10.33
C SER A 133 10.18 0.67 -10.21
N PRO A 134 9.29 0.02 -9.44
CA PRO A 134 7.87 0.36 -9.44
C PRO A 134 7.59 1.72 -8.79
N SER A 135 6.51 2.34 -9.23
CA SER A 135 5.90 3.47 -8.53
C SER A 135 5.32 3.01 -7.20
N VAL A 136 5.60 3.73 -6.13
CA VAL A 136 5.33 3.29 -4.75
C VAL A 136 4.09 3.96 -4.18
N LEU A 137 3.20 3.15 -3.64
CA LEU A 137 2.00 3.58 -2.92
C LEU A 137 2.11 3.12 -1.45
N ASP A 138 2.38 4.08 -0.57
CA ASP A 138 2.69 3.85 0.84
C ASP A 138 1.47 4.12 1.73
N CYS A 139 0.97 3.11 2.41
CA CYS A 139 -0.19 3.18 3.31
C CYS A 139 0.18 3.43 4.78
N THR A 140 1.41 3.84 5.10
CA THR A 140 1.89 4.01 6.48
C THR A 140 1.90 5.47 6.89
N CYS A 141 1.49 5.74 8.13
CA CYS A 141 1.74 7.04 8.78
C CYS A 141 3.01 7.00 9.63
N GLU A 142 3.44 5.80 10.04
CA GLU A 142 4.41 5.56 11.10
C GLU A 142 5.83 5.21 10.59
N LEU A 143 5.98 4.89 9.31
CA LEU A 143 7.26 4.54 8.68
C LEU A 143 7.66 5.59 7.66
N PRO A 144 8.92 6.05 7.63
CA PRO A 144 9.36 7.03 6.66
C PRO A 144 9.56 6.38 5.29
N ARG A 145 9.47 7.17 4.22
CA ARG A 145 9.89 6.75 2.89
C ARG A 145 11.36 6.34 2.90
N THR A 146 11.69 5.22 2.27
CA THR A 146 13.08 4.88 1.95
C THR A 146 13.57 5.72 0.78
N ALA A 147 14.85 6.08 0.78
CA ALA A 147 15.44 6.94 -0.26
C ALA A 147 15.51 6.22 -1.63
N HIS A 148 14.38 6.15 -2.34
CA HIS A 148 14.28 5.64 -3.71
C HIS A 148 13.75 6.73 -4.65
N ARG A 149 14.24 6.76 -5.89
CA ARG A 149 13.99 7.83 -6.89
C ARG A 149 12.66 7.68 -7.65
N HIS A 150 11.86 6.66 -7.34
CA HIS A 150 10.62 6.39 -8.06
C HIS A 150 9.49 7.35 -7.67
N ARG A 151 8.45 7.37 -8.51
CA ARG A 151 7.21 8.12 -8.21
C ARG A 151 6.58 7.51 -6.97
N TYR A 152 6.07 8.39 -6.11
CA TYR A 152 5.70 8.03 -4.76
C TYR A 152 4.41 8.73 -4.36
N CYS A 153 3.47 7.98 -3.82
CA CYS A 153 2.22 8.47 -3.27
C CYS A 153 2.07 7.97 -1.84
N CYS A 154 2.01 8.90 -0.89
CA CYS A 154 1.80 8.57 0.52
C CYS A 154 0.35 8.76 0.91
N LEU A 155 -0.25 7.72 1.51
CA LEU A 155 -1.52 7.77 2.19
C LEU A 155 -1.27 7.43 3.67
N PRO A 156 -1.04 8.43 4.53
CA PRO A 156 -0.85 8.20 5.95
C PRO A 156 -2.11 7.57 6.55
N ILE A 157 -2.01 6.33 7.01
CA ILE A 157 -3.12 5.56 7.60
C ILE A 157 -2.57 4.78 8.79
N TRP A 158 -3.22 4.94 9.94
CA TRP A 158 -2.93 4.14 11.13
C TRP A 158 -3.09 2.65 10.90
N ASP A 159 -2.26 1.84 11.56
CA ASP A 159 -2.39 0.39 11.45
C ASP A 159 -3.79 -0.09 11.84
N THR A 160 -4.29 -1.09 11.09
CA THR A 160 -5.66 -1.66 11.23
C THR A 160 -6.81 -0.71 10.88
N GLN A 161 -6.54 0.56 10.56
CA GLN A 161 -7.55 1.52 10.13
C GLN A 161 -7.74 1.51 8.61
N VAL A 162 -8.69 2.31 8.14
CA VAL A 162 -9.07 2.44 6.73
C VAL A 162 -8.72 3.83 6.19
N PRO A 163 -8.35 3.97 4.90
CA PRO A 163 -8.24 5.28 4.28
C PRO A 163 -9.59 6.01 4.27
N THR A 164 -9.54 7.34 4.29
CA THR A 164 -10.72 8.14 3.91
C THR A 164 -11.03 7.95 2.43
N THR A 165 -12.28 8.20 2.01
CA THR A 165 -12.65 8.11 0.59
C THR A 165 -11.71 8.91 -0.33
N PRO A 166 -11.40 10.19 -0.04
CA PRO A 166 -10.51 10.96 -0.91
C PRO A 166 -9.06 10.45 -0.92
N GLN A 167 -8.60 9.80 0.16
CA GLN A 167 -7.29 9.15 0.17
C GLN A 167 -7.31 7.89 -0.69
N LEU A 168 -8.35 7.06 -0.57
CA LEU A 168 -8.53 5.85 -1.36
C LEU A 168 -8.58 6.19 -2.86
N GLU A 169 -9.41 7.15 -3.25
CA GLU A 169 -9.53 7.61 -4.64
C GLU A 169 -8.20 8.16 -5.18
N ARG A 170 -7.47 8.95 -4.39
CA ARG A 170 -6.15 9.45 -4.78
C ARG A 170 -5.14 8.33 -5.00
N GLY A 171 -5.13 7.32 -4.13
CA GLY A 171 -4.25 6.16 -4.27
C GLY A 171 -4.56 5.33 -5.50
N VAL A 172 -5.84 5.07 -5.73
CA VAL A 172 -6.34 4.33 -6.91
C VAL A 172 -6.00 5.09 -8.19
N ALA A 173 -6.32 6.39 -8.25
CA ALA A 173 -6.02 7.23 -9.41
C ALA A 173 -4.52 7.28 -9.72
N PHE A 174 -3.67 7.39 -8.68
CA PHE A 174 -2.22 7.30 -8.84
C PHE A 174 -1.83 5.94 -9.43
N ALA A 175 -2.25 4.83 -8.83
CA ALA A 175 -1.86 3.50 -9.29
C ALA A 175 -2.27 3.22 -10.74
N VAL A 176 -3.52 3.53 -11.09
CA VAL A 176 -4.05 3.33 -12.45
C VAL A 176 -3.30 4.20 -13.47
N ALA A 177 -3.02 5.46 -13.13
CA ALA A 177 -2.24 6.34 -14.00
C ALA A 177 -0.81 5.82 -14.23
N GLU A 178 -0.13 5.32 -13.20
CA GLU A 178 1.20 4.72 -13.36
C GLU A 178 1.17 3.47 -14.24
N ARG A 179 0.15 2.61 -14.08
CA ARG A 179 -0.03 1.44 -14.94
C ARG A 179 -0.31 1.81 -16.39
N ALA A 180 -1.10 2.86 -16.64
CA ALA A 180 -1.34 3.38 -17.99
C ALA A 180 -0.05 3.89 -18.66
N LEU A 181 0.94 4.32 -17.88
CA LEU A 181 2.28 4.68 -18.35
C LEU A 181 3.22 3.47 -18.50
N GLY A 182 2.71 2.24 -18.37
CA GLY A 182 3.50 1.01 -18.43
C GLY A 182 4.36 0.73 -17.19
N LYS A 183 4.28 1.55 -16.15
CA LYS A 183 5.09 1.39 -14.92
C LYS A 183 4.42 0.43 -13.96
N SER A 184 5.22 -0.40 -13.31
CA SER A 184 4.73 -1.26 -12.23
C SER A 184 4.35 -0.45 -10.99
N VAL A 185 3.44 -0.98 -10.17
CA VAL A 185 2.99 -0.36 -8.92
C VAL A 185 3.28 -1.29 -7.75
N TYR A 186 3.92 -0.74 -6.71
CA TYR A 186 4.16 -1.41 -5.45
C TYR A 186 3.33 -0.78 -4.33
N VAL A 187 2.37 -1.54 -3.80
CA VAL A 187 1.51 -1.10 -2.70
C VAL A 187 1.98 -1.74 -1.40
N HIS A 188 2.35 -0.94 -0.42
CA HIS A 188 2.86 -1.46 0.85
C HIS A 188 2.26 -0.80 2.08
N CYS A 189 2.30 -1.54 3.19
CA CYS A 189 2.13 -1.00 4.53
C CYS A 189 3.33 -1.44 5.38
N ALA A 190 3.18 -1.64 6.69
CA ALA A 190 4.26 -2.19 7.50
C ALA A 190 4.62 -3.64 7.10
N HIS A 191 3.62 -4.52 6.92
CA HIS A 191 3.82 -5.95 6.64
C HIS A 191 3.20 -6.44 5.32
N GLY A 192 2.38 -5.63 4.67
CA GLY A 192 1.73 -6.00 3.42
C GLY A 192 0.48 -6.87 3.56
N HIS A 193 -0.29 -6.74 4.65
CA HIS A 193 -1.36 -7.70 4.96
C HIS A 193 -2.78 -7.12 5.07
N GLY A 194 -2.91 -5.86 5.48
CA GLY A 194 -4.23 -5.23 5.75
C GLY A 194 -4.44 -3.96 4.93
N ARG A 195 -3.87 -2.83 5.37
CA ARG A 195 -4.01 -1.52 4.71
C ARG A 195 -3.64 -1.54 3.22
N SER A 196 -2.51 -2.16 2.89
CA SER A 196 -2.04 -2.29 1.51
C SER A 196 -2.92 -3.24 0.69
N ALA A 197 -3.46 -4.30 1.31
CA ALA A 197 -4.36 -5.24 0.64
C ALA A 197 -5.67 -4.55 0.25
N LEU A 198 -6.29 -3.80 1.17
CA LEU A 198 -7.49 -3.01 0.87
C LEU A 198 -7.25 -2.10 -0.34
N LEU A 199 -6.14 -1.35 -0.32
CA LEU A 199 -5.85 -0.38 -1.36
C LEU A 199 -5.52 -1.05 -2.70
N LEU A 200 -4.74 -2.14 -2.69
CA LEU A 200 -4.42 -2.87 -3.90
C LEU A 200 -5.67 -3.51 -4.52
N ILE A 201 -6.58 -4.08 -3.73
CA ILE A 201 -7.83 -4.63 -4.25
C ILE A 201 -8.65 -3.53 -4.94
N ALA A 202 -8.77 -2.35 -4.33
CA ALA A 202 -9.43 -1.21 -4.97
C ALA A 202 -8.76 -0.79 -6.29
N CYS A 203 -7.42 -0.82 -6.35
CA CYS A 203 -6.68 -0.53 -7.59
C CYS A 203 -6.93 -1.59 -8.67
N LEU A 204 -6.94 -2.87 -8.30
CA LEU A 204 -7.19 -3.98 -9.23
C LEU A 204 -8.62 -3.95 -9.79
N LEU A 205 -9.61 -3.62 -8.95
CA LEU A 205 -10.99 -3.39 -9.36
C LEU A 205 -11.10 -2.26 -10.38
N GLU A 206 -10.49 -1.11 -10.08
CA GLU A 206 -10.51 0.04 -10.97
C GLU A 206 -9.79 -0.22 -12.30
N ALA A 207 -8.71 -1.01 -12.25
CA ALA A 207 -7.98 -1.42 -13.45
C ALA A 207 -8.64 -2.59 -14.21
N GLY A 208 -9.84 -3.02 -13.81
CA GLY A 208 -10.59 -4.11 -14.44
C GLY A 208 -9.88 -5.47 -14.38
N GLN A 209 -8.98 -5.67 -13.41
CA GLN A 209 -8.21 -6.91 -13.25
C GLN A 209 -8.97 -7.98 -12.46
N VAL A 210 -9.96 -7.55 -11.68
CA VAL A 210 -10.88 -8.40 -10.92
C VAL A 210 -12.27 -7.78 -10.96
N SER A 211 -13.31 -8.60 -10.80
CA SER A 211 -14.71 -8.19 -10.91
C SER A 211 -15.36 -7.90 -9.55
N SER A 212 -14.81 -8.44 -8.46
CA SER A 212 -15.27 -8.23 -7.09
C SER A 212 -14.09 -8.08 -6.11
N TRP A 213 -14.36 -7.51 -4.94
CA TRP A 213 -13.31 -7.35 -3.93
C TRP A 213 -12.93 -8.68 -3.28
N GLU A 214 -13.87 -9.63 -3.23
CA GLU A 214 -13.65 -11.00 -2.77
C GLU A 214 -12.71 -11.76 -3.71
N GLU A 215 -12.90 -11.60 -5.02
CA GLU A 215 -11.98 -12.15 -6.04
C GLU A 215 -10.58 -11.55 -5.86
N GLY A 216 -10.48 -10.23 -5.70
CA GLY A 216 -9.22 -9.56 -5.41
C GLY A 216 -8.57 -10.05 -4.11
N LEU A 217 -9.35 -10.29 -3.06
CA LEU A 217 -8.84 -10.83 -1.80
C LEU A 217 -8.33 -12.26 -1.97
N ALA A 218 -9.07 -13.13 -2.66
CA ALA A 218 -8.67 -14.50 -2.95
C ALA A 218 -7.38 -14.54 -3.78
N LEU A 219 -7.26 -13.67 -4.79
CA LEU A 219 -6.05 -13.51 -5.60
C LEU A 219 -4.84 -13.08 -4.75
N LEU A 220 -5.01 -12.10 -3.85
CA LEU A 220 -3.93 -11.68 -2.97
C LEU A 220 -3.52 -12.80 -2.00
N GLN A 221 -4.49 -13.57 -1.49
CA GLN A 221 -4.23 -14.67 -0.57
C GLN A 221 -3.53 -15.85 -1.23
N SER A 222 -3.77 -16.11 -2.52
CA SER A 222 -3.08 -17.20 -3.24
C SER A 222 -1.57 -16.95 -3.36
N VAL A 223 -1.15 -15.68 -3.47
CA VAL A 223 0.28 -15.31 -3.56
C VAL A 223 0.90 -14.89 -2.22
N ARG A 224 0.08 -14.39 -1.29
CA ARG A 224 0.51 -13.94 0.05
C ARG A 224 -0.52 -14.38 1.11
N PRO A 225 -0.44 -15.64 1.60
CA PRO A 225 -1.48 -16.27 2.44
C PRO A 225 -1.83 -15.55 3.73
N LYS A 226 -0.94 -14.67 4.22
CA LYS A 226 -1.15 -13.89 5.44
C LYS A 226 -2.02 -12.64 5.23
N VAL A 227 -2.35 -12.28 3.98
CA VAL A 227 -3.27 -11.18 3.68
C VAL A 227 -4.64 -11.45 4.31
N LYS A 228 -5.13 -10.47 5.08
CA LYS A 228 -6.44 -10.53 5.72
C LYS A 228 -6.97 -9.12 5.94
N LEU A 229 -8.16 -8.85 5.39
CA LEU A 229 -8.90 -7.63 5.70
C LEU A 229 -9.66 -7.82 7.01
N ASN A 230 -9.57 -6.82 7.89
CA ASN A 230 -10.46 -6.77 9.05
C ASN A 230 -11.88 -6.30 8.64
N ALA A 231 -12.85 -6.42 9.55
CA ALA A 231 -14.25 -6.07 9.26
C ALA A 231 -14.41 -4.61 8.77
N ARG A 232 -13.66 -3.66 9.33
CA ARG A 232 -13.71 -2.25 8.94
C ARG A 232 -13.22 -2.05 7.51
N GLN A 233 -12.15 -2.74 7.15
CA GLN A 233 -11.55 -2.73 5.82
C GLN A 233 -12.49 -3.31 4.78
N GLN A 234 -13.18 -4.41 5.10
CA GLN A 234 -14.19 -5.02 4.23
C GLN A 234 -15.37 -4.05 4.01
N VAL A 235 -15.94 -3.49 5.09
CA VAL A 235 -17.04 -2.52 5.00
C VAL A 235 -16.65 -1.28 4.20
N ALA A 236 -15.44 -0.75 4.41
CA ALA A 236 -14.97 0.42 3.67
C ALA A 236 -14.79 0.14 2.17
N LEU A 237 -14.31 -1.06 1.83
CA LEU A 237 -14.10 -1.48 0.45
C LEU A 237 -15.44 -1.72 -0.27
N GLU A 238 -16.38 -2.42 0.38
CA GLU A 238 -17.75 -2.61 -0.09
C GLU A 238 -18.44 -1.26 -0.36
N ALA A 239 -18.41 -0.34 0.62
CA ALA A 239 -18.98 0.99 0.48
C ALA A 239 -18.31 1.84 -0.63
N TRP A 240 -17.04 1.60 -0.91
CA TRP A 240 -16.36 2.24 -2.05
C TRP A 240 -16.82 1.66 -3.39
N VAL A 241 -16.89 0.33 -3.51
CA VAL A 241 -17.37 -0.36 -4.72
C VAL A 241 -18.80 0.07 -5.08
N GLN A 242 -19.70 0.10 -4.10
CA GLN A 242 -21.09 0.52 -4.31
C GLN A 242 -21.19 1.96 -4.84
N ARG A 243 -20.37 2.88 -4.31
CA ARG A 243 -20.32 4.27 -4.79
C ARG A 243 -19.79 4.37 -6.22
N ARG A 244 -18.77 3.59 -6.58
CA ARG A 244 -18.25 3.55 -7.97
C ARG A 244 -19.32 3.03 -8.94
N ARG A 245 -20.01 1.94 -8.60
CA ARG A 245 -21.11 1.39 -9.40
C ARG A 245 -22.25 2.40 -9.57
N GLY A 246 -22.69 3.04 -8.48
CA GLY A 246 -23.73 4.07 -8.52
C GLY A 246 -23.36 5.28 -9.38
N GLY A 247 -22.11 5.75 -9.29
CA GLY A 247 -21.60 6.84 -10.12
C GLY A 247 -21.56 6.49 -11.61
N LEU A 248 -21.14 5.27 -11.95
CA LEU A 248 -21.14 4.78 -13.34
C LEU A 248 -22.56 4.70 -13.91
N LEU A 249 -23.53 4.17 -13.15
CA LEU A 249 -24.93 4.11 -13.58
C LEU A 249 -25.54 5.50 -13.78
N GLN A 250 -25.23 6.44 -12.89
CA GLN A 250 -25.71 7.83 -13.02
C GLN A 250 -25.12 8.52 -14.25
N MET A 251 -23.83 8.33 -14.54
CA MET A 251 -23.20 8.85 -15.76
C MET A 251 -23.80 8.25 -17.03
N GLN A 252 -24.09 6.94 -17.03
CA GLN A 252 -24.74 6.27 -18.17
C GLN A 252 -26.16 6.80 -18.40
N SER A 253 -26.94 7.00 -17.33
CA SER A 253 -28.27 7.59 -17.40
C SER A 253 -28.24 9.04 -17.95
N LEU A 254 -27.29 9.86 -17.49
CA LEU A 254 -27.10 11.22 -18.00
C LEU A 254 -26.62 11.25 -19.47
N GLY A 255 -25.79 10.29 -19.87
CA GLY A 255 -25.36 10.14 -21.27
C GLY A 255 -26.51 9.73 -22.19
N GLN A 256 -27.43 8.90 -21.71
CA GLN A 256 -28.62 8.51 -22.47
C GLN A 256 -29.63 9.66 -22.61
N THR A 257 -29.84 10.47 -21.57
CA THR A 257 -30.75 11.64 -21.66
C THR A 257 -30.21 12.74 -22.57
N LEU A 258 -28.88 12.91 -22.67
CA LEU A 258 -28.26 13.84 -23.61
C LEU A 258 -28.17 13.28 -25.05
N GLY A 259 -28.19 11.95 -25.20
CA GLY A 259 -28.10 11.27 -26.50
C GLY A 259 -29.45 11.08 -27.24
N THR A 260 -30.59 11.17 -26.56
CA THR A 260 -31.93 10.98 -27.15
C THR A 260 -32.58 12.26 -27.69
N GLY A 261 -31.90 13.40 -27.63
CA GLY A 261 -32.42 14.70 -28.08
C GLY A 261 -32.35 15.02 -29.58
N HIS A 262 -31.95 14.09 -30.46
CA HIS A 262 -31.69 14.39 -31.88
C HIS A 262 -32.36 13.47 -32.92
N SER A 263 -33.47 12.80 -32.59
CA SER A 263 -34.23 12.07 -33.62
C SER A 263 -35.73 12.08 -33.37
N HIS A 264 -36.38 13.22 -33.59
CA HIS A 264 -37.70 13.24 -34.25
C HIS A 264 -37.95 14.58 -34.95
N GLY A 265 -37.96 14.52 -36.28
CA GLY A 265 -39.05 15.02 -37.11
C GLY A 265 -39.39 16.50 -37.00
N ALA A 266 -38.98 17.25 -38.03
CA ALA A 266 -39.60 18.50 -38.42
C ALA A 266 -41.13 18.38 -38.56
N ALA A 267 -41.87 19.22 -37.83
CA ALA A 267 -43.15 19.77 -38.27
C ALA A 267 -43.47 21.02 -37.43
N ALA A 268 -43.87 22.07 -38.13
CA ALA A 268 -44.04 23.44 -37.65
C ALA A 268 -45.16 23.62 -36.61
N ALA A 269 -44.98 24.57 -35.69
CA ALA A 269 -45.99 25.56 -35.30
C ALA A 269 -45.36 26.63 -34.38
N THR A 270 -45.94 27.81 -34.46
CA THR A 270 -45.48 29.14 -34.04
C THR A 270 -45.63 29.45 -32.56
N ASP A 271 -44.84 30.43 -32.14
CA ASP A 271 -45.03 31.45 -31.11
C ASP A 271 -45.13 31.10 -29.61
N ASP A 272 -44.29 31.87 -28.90
CA ASP A 272 -44.43 32.50 -27.58
C ASP A 272 -44.01 31.80 -26.28
N ALA A 273 -43.39 32.68 -25.47
CA ALA A 273 -43.10 32.64 -24.04
C ALA A 273 -41.75 32.04 -23.57
N ALA A 274 -40.89 32.99 -23.17
CA ALA A 274 -39.64 32.87 -22.46
C ALA A 274 -39.71 32.14 -21.11
N VAL A 275 -38.65 31.41 -20.75
CA VAL A 275 -37.96 31.52 -19.44
C VAL A 275 -36.48 31.19 -19.64
N ALA A 276 -35.62 32.20 -19.54
CA ALA A 276 -34.17 32.02 -19.48
C ALA A 276 -33.78 31.66 -18.03
N VAL A 277 -33.19 30.48 -17.82
CA VAL A 277 -32.45 30.17 -16.59
C VAL A 277 -30.97 30.24 -16.92
N THR A 278 -30.33 31.33 -16.50
CA THR A 278 -28.88 31.50 -16.53
C THR A 278 -28.30 30.77 -15.33
N THR A 279 -27.50 29.72 -15.52
CA THR A 279 -26.62 29.20 -14.47
C THR A 279 -25.21 29.68 -14.73
N ALA A 280 -24.83 30.70 -13.97
CA ALA A 280 -23.49 31.24 -13.89
C ALA A 280 -22.53 30.18 -13.31
N VAL A 281 -21.48 29.87 -14.07
CA VAL A 281 -20.30 29.16 -13.58
C VAL A 281 -19.36 30.19 -12.97
N GLU A 282 -19.41 30.37 -11.65
CA GLU A 282 -18.38 31.11 -10.93
C GLU A 282 -17.20 30.18 -10.58
N ARG A 283 -16.04 30.50 -11.17
CA ARG A 283 -14.72 30.07 -10.71
C ARG A 283 -14.27 31.02 -9.60
N PRO A 284 -13.77 30.54 -8.44
CA PRO A 284 -13.07 31.44 -7.54
C PRO A 284 -11.68 31.75 -8.09
N ALA A 285 -11.50 33.02 -8.49
CA ALA A 285 -10.22 33.59 -8.83
C ALA A 285 -9.48 34.03 -7.56
N THR A 286 -8.18 33.81 -7.61
CA THR A 286 -7.13 34.26 -6.70
C THR A 286 -7.20 35.76 -6.39
N ALA A 287 -7.23 36.12 -5.10
CA ALA A 287 -7.01 37.48 -4.64
C ALA A 287 -5.50 37.75 -4.49
N VAL A 288 -4.95 38.59 -5.36
CA VAL A 288 -3.65 39.24 -5.19
C VAL A 288 -3.93 40.70 -4.85
N HIS A 289 -3.55 41.09 -3.64
CA HIS A 289 -3.53 42.48 -3.18
C HIS A 289 -2.35 43.21 -3.84
N ARG A 290 -2.61 44.33 -4.51
CA ARG A 290 -1.58 45.30 -4.91
C ARG A 290 -1.75 46.57 -4.07
N SER A 291 -0.64 47.03 -3.51
CA SER A 291 -0.48 48.40 -3.00
C SER A 291 0.86 48.96 -3.51
N GLY A 292 0.77 50.06 -4.25
CA GLY A 292 1.64 51.23 -4.16
C GLY A 292 3.14 51.16 -4.54
N LEU A 293 3.46 51.72 -5.72
CA LEU A 293 4.47 52.77 -5.98
C LEU A 293 5.93 52.61 -5.46
N SER A 294 6.90 52.43 -6.38
CA SER A 294 7.79 53.50 -6.89
C SER A 294 9.03 52.99 -7.64
N ALA A 295 9.33 53.68 -8.75
CA ALA A 295 10.62 53.99 -9.40
C ALA A 295 11.67 52.91 -9.79
N GLY A 296 12.09 52.95 -11.07
CA GLY A 296 13.48 52.71 -11.49
C GLY A 296 13.71 51.74 -12.67
N SER A 297 14.02 52.31 -13.85
CA SER A 297 14.91 51.86 -14.97
C SER A 297 15.38 50.38 -15.01
N SER A 298 15.55 49.66 -16.13
CA SER A 298 15.84 49.99 -17.53
C SER A 298 16.11 48.68 -18.30
N GLY A 299 15.75 48.62 -19.59
CA GLY A 299 16.37 47.75 -20.61
C GLY A 299 16.06 46.25 -20.51
N GLY A 300 15.89 45.48 -21.58
CA GLY A 300 15.97 45.72 -23.01
C GLY A 300 15.83 44.36 -23.71
N ASN A 301 14.89 44.31 -24.64
CA ASN A 301 14.83 43.58 -25.91
C ASN A 301 15.13 42.06 -26.07
N SER A 302 14.41 41.52 -27.07
CA SER A 302 14.66 40.31 -27.88
C SER A 302 14.15 38.98 -27.25
N GLY A 303 13.18 38.23 -27.78
CA GLY A 303 12.66 38.13 -29.16
C GLY A 303 13.28 36.92 -29.87
N SER A 304 12.59 35.78 -29.89
CA SER A 304 12.66 34.81 -30.99
C SER A 304 11.52 33.80 -30.92
N MET A 305 10.88 33.63 -32.08
CA MET A 305 9.63 32.94 -32.36
C MET A 305 9.93 31.57 -33.00
N VAL A 306 9.05 30.60 -32.76
CA VAL A 306 9.13 29.22 -33.22
C VAL A 306 8.56 29.10 -34.63
N HIS A 307 9.29 28.48 -35.57
CA HIS A 307 8.78 28.11 -36.90
C HIS A 307 8.37 26.64 -36.89
N LEU A 308 7.06 26.40 -37.13
CA LEU A 308 6.51 25.11 -37.54
C LEU A 308 6.58 25.01 -39.07
N VAL A 309 6.97 23.84 -39.58
CA VAL A 309 6.69 23.42 -40.96
C VAL A 309 6.09 22.02 -40.88
N ALA A 310 4.91 21.88 -41.45
CA ALA A 310 4.22 20.63 -41.73
C ALA A 310 4.35 20.35 -43.23
N GLU A 311 4.54 19.08 -43.62
CA GLU A 311 4.09 18.63 -44.93
C GLU A 311 3.74 17.14 -44.90
N ALA A 312 2.63 16.83 -45.54
CA ALA A 312 2.02 15.52 -45.70
C ALA A 312 2.09 15.11 -47.17
N LEU A 313 2.09 13.79 -47.45
CA LEU A 313 1.39 13.08 -48.55
C LEU A 313 2.03 11.69 -48.77
N GLY A 314 1.22 10.61 -48.73
CA GLY A 314 1.58 9.26 -49.22
C GLY A 314 1.21 9.10 -50.71
N PRO A 315 0.81 7.92 -51.21
CA PRO A 315 1.23 6.53 -50.93
C PRO A 315 1.63 5.77 -52.23
N GLY A 316 2.21 4.56 -52.15
CA GLY A 316 2.18 3.60 -53.28
C GLY A 316 3.32 2.57 -53.40
N GLY A 317 2.97 1.29 -53.22
CA GLY A 317 3.22 0.22 -54.20
C GLY A 317 4.62 -0.41 -54.38
N GLY A 318 4.76 -1.66 -53.92
CA GLY A 318 5.03 -2.79 -54.83
C GLY A 318 6.46 -3.35 -54.99
N ALA A 319 6.54 -4.68 -54.77
CA ALA A 319 7.37 -5.69 -55.46
C ALA A 319 8.77 -6.09 -54.92
N ALA A 320 8.77 -7.28 -54.27
CA ALA A 320 9.38 -8.54 -54.73
C ALA A 320 10.92 -8.83 -54.58
N ALA A 321 11.15 -10.00 -53.96
CA ALA A 321 11.99 -11.14 -54.42
C ALA A 321 13.30 -11.49 -53.68
N ASN A 322 13.20 -12.61 -52.95
CA ASN A 322 14.00 -13.85 -53.03
C ASN A 322 15.36 -14.07 -52.34
N SER A 323 15.29 -15.03 -51.40
CA SER A 323 16.03 -16.33 -51.38
C SER A 323 17.43 -16.39 -50.75
N HIS A 324 17.59 -17.23 -49.71
CA HIS A 324 18.29 -18.53 -49.79
C HIS A 324 18.35 -19.23 -48.40
N SER A 325 17.90 -20.49 -48.37
CA SER A 325 18.28 -21.55 -47.40
C SER A 325 18.95 -22.68 -48.19
N PRO A 326 19.77 -23.53 -47.54
CA PRO A 326 19.41 -24.97 -47.40
C PRO A 326 19.81 -25.55 -46.01
N MET A 327 19.03 -26.39 -45.30
CA MET A 327 18.59 -27.80 -45.47
C MET A 327 19.64 -28.90 -45.15
N ALA A 328 19.35 -29.72 -44.13
CA ALA A 328 19.48 -31.20 -44.03
C ALA A 328 19.01 -31.68 -42.63
N HIS A 329 17.83 -32.34 -42.47
CA HIS A 329 17.57 -33.80 -42.41
C HIS A 329 18.36 -34.55 -41.29
N THR A 330 17.78 -35.43 -40.45
CA THR A 330 16.86 -36.55 -40.74
C THR A 330 16.18 -37.11 -39.45
N GLN A 331 15.19 -37.99 -39.70
CA GLN A 331 14.08 -38.55 -38.91
C GLN A 331 14.37 -39.66 -37.86
N GLY A 332 13.32 -39.95 -37.05
CA GLY A 332 12.83 -41.32 -36.73
C GLY A 332 12.99 -41.73 -35.25
N HIS A 333 12.10 -42.47 -34.57
CA HIS A 333 10.76 -43.01 -34.81
C HIS A 333 10.25 -43.67 -33.50
N GLY A 334 8.94 -43.52 -33.19
CA GLY A 334 8.07 -44.44 -32.41
C GLY A 334 8.35 -44.70 -30.91
N ALA A 335 7.45 -45.24 -30.07
CA ALA A 335 6.00 -45.50 -30.06
C ALA A 335 5.66 -46.14 -28.67
N SER A 336 4.39 -46.04 -28.23
CA SER A 336 3.69 -46.96 -27.29
C SER A 336 4.08 -46.89 -25.78
N ALA A 337 3.25 -47.12 -24.74
CA ALA A 337 1.85 -47.49 -24.49
C ALA A 337 1.55 -47.14 -23.00
N ALA A 338 0.38 -46.60 -22.64
CA ALA A 338 -0.77 -47.27 -22.00
C ALA A 338 -0.49 -48.10 -20.73
N ALA A 339 -1.09 -47.70 -19.59
CA ALA A 339 -1.77 -48.60 -18.64
C ALA A 339 -2.58 -47.81 -17.60
N ALA A 340 -3.83 -48.21 -17.43
CA ALA A 340 -4.78 -47.76 -16.41
C ALA A 340 -5.06 -48.90 -15.42
N ALA A 341 -5.32 -48.55 -14.16
CA ALA A 341 -6.09 -49.30 -13.14
C ALA A 341 -6.05 -48.44 -11.86
N GLY A 342 -7.05 -48.33 -10.96
CA GLY A 342 -8.28 -49.07 -10.74
C GLY A 342 -8.63 -48.94 -9.24
N MET A 343 -9.92 -48.70 -8.97
CA MET A 343 -10.63 -48.46 -7.70
C MET A 343 -10.29 -49.32 -6.45
N GLY A 344 -10.69 -48.83 -5.25
CA GLY A 344 -11.15 -49.72 -4.14
C GLY A 344 -11.13 -49.19 -2.69
N SER A 345 -12.27 -48.66 -2.22
CA SER A 345 -12.95 -48.79 -0.90
C SER A 345 -12.23 -49.07 0.44
N GLY A 346 -12.71 -48.44 1.54
CA GLY A 346 -13.03 -49.16 2.80
C GLY A 346 -12.58 -48.60 4.17
N THR A 347 -13.48 -47.87 4.85
CA THR A 347 -13.91 -47.97 6.28
C THR A 347 -12.94 -48.12 7.48
N SER A 348 -13.19 -47.27 8.51
CA SER A 348 -13.17 -47.53 9.98
C SER A 348 -11.81 -47.81 10.66
N SER A 349 -11.51 -47.56 11.96
CA SER A 349 -12.07 -46.85 13.12
C SER A 349 -11.09 -47.09 14.30
N VAL A 350 -10.86 -46.10 15.17
CA VAL A 350 -10.61 -46.20 16.65
C VAL A 350 -9.36 -46.95 17.21
N GLY A 351 -8.70 -46.34 18.23
CA GLY A 351 -7.92 -47.00 19.30
C GLY A 351 -6.43 -46.58 19.36
N VAL A 352 -5.98 -45.64 20.21
CA VAL A 352 -5.69 -45.69 21.68
C VAL A 352 -4.32 -46.31 22.04
N MET A 353 -3.53 -45.51 22.78
CA MET A 353 -2.38 -45.80 23.70
C MET A 353 -1.11 -46.46 23.13
N ALA A 354 0.05 -45.78 23.18
CA ALA A 354 0.95 -45.60 24.33
C ALA A 354 1.63 -46.90 24.78
N ASP A 355 2.93 -47.06 24.50
CA ASP A 355 3.92 -47.24 25.56
C ASP A 355 5.36 -47.01 25.06
N VAL A 356 6.18 -46.59 26.01
CA VAL A 356 7.61 -46.30 26.00
C VAL A 356 8.39 -47.60 26.03
N THR A 357 9.51 -47.67 25.30
CA THR A 357 10.64 -48.52 25.73
C THR A 357 11.97 -47.88 25.31
N LEU A 358 12.81 -47.66 26.31
CA LEU A 358 14.16 -47.14 26.23
C LEU A 358 15.17 -48.23 25.81
N THR A 359 16.38 -47.74 25.49
CA THR A 359 17.69 -48.42 25.47
C THR A 359 18.06 -49.22 24.22
N ASN A 360 19.06 -48.75 23.46
CA ASN A 360 20.44 -49.17 23.73
C ASN A 360 21.46 -48.21 23.10
N ALA A 361 22.55 -48.06 23.86
CA ALA A 361 23.76 -47.35 23.49
C ALA A 361 24.54 -48.14 22.42
N ASP A 362 25.26 -47.42 21.56
CA ASP A 362 26.52 -47.94 21.04
C ASP A 362 27.54 -46.81 20.94
N GLU A 363 28.66 -47.05 21.61
CA GLU A 363 29.81 -46.19 21.77
C GLU A 363 30.91 -46.84 20.94
N SER A 364 31.32 -46.23 19.82
CA SER A 364 32.57 -46.61 19.18
C SER A 364 33.42 -45.40 18.83
N THR A 365 34.61 -45.47 19.41
CA THR A 365 35.73 -44.55 19.39
C THR A 365 36.46 -44.64 18.06
N GLY A 366 36.92 -43.51 17.53
CA GLY A 366 37.69 -43.45 16.28
C GLY A 366 38.45 -42.15 16.10
N LYS A 367 39.42 -41.91 16.99
CA LYS A 367 40.39 -40.80 16.96
C LYS A 367 41.42 -41.02 15.83
N LYS A 368 41.68 -40.01 14.97
CA LYS A 368 43.00 -39.80 14.34
C LYS A 368 43.17 -38.39 13.73
N LEU A 369 44.24 -37.72 14.20
CA LEU A 369 45.13 -36.74 13.53
C LEU A 369 44.44 -35.47 12.98
N SER A 370 44.74 -34.25 13.46
CA SER A 370 46.04 -33.56 13.46
C SER A 370 46.12 -32.44 14.49
#